data_AF-A0AB39V786-F1
#
_entry.id   AF-A0AB39V786-F1
#
_cell.length_a   1.000
_cell.length_b   1.000
_cell.length_c   1.000
_cell.angle_alpha   90.00
_cell.angle_beta   90.00
_cell.angle_gamma   90.00
#
_symmetry.space_group_name_H-M   'P 1'
#
loop_
_entity.id
_entity.type
_entity.pdbx_description
1 polymer ?
#
loop_
_entity_poly.entity_id
_entity_poly.type
_entity_poly.pdbx_seq_one_letter_code
_entity_poly.pdbx_strand_id
1 'polypeptide(L)'
;MKSLGGFDLENTINFNTGYLSGYASEIFQVPMPDGYVEAKEVMENELEGMVESDVLRRYDRVKNVSMNIYWSDEFYRLLMLPVYSTSYSFNGKSYQVLINGENGTVVGEYPKSVIKITLAIIAAIIVICILYFLFFKD
;
A
#
# COMPACT_ATOMS: atom_id res chain seq x y z
N MET A 1 -3.53 4.56 6.85
CA MET A 1 -2.25 3.98 7.30
C MET A 1 -1.79 2.80 6.45
N LYS A 2 -2.68 1.84 6.10
CA LYS A 2 -2.35 0.67 5.26
C LYS A 2 -1.61 1.00 3.94
N SER A 3 -1.86 2.18 3.38
CA SER A 3 -1.22 2.63 2.14
C SER A 3 0.22 3.13 2.27
N LEU A 4 0.71 3.46 3.48
CA LEU A 4 2.02 4.10 3.66
C LEU A 4 3.19 3.13 3.41
N GLY A 5 3.04 1.86 3.80
CA GLY A 5 3.89 0.72 3.43
C GLY A 5 5.41 0.90 3.58
N GLY A 6 6.16 -0.12 3.16
CA GLY A 6 7.61 -0.03 2.91
C GLY A 6 8.51 0.15 4.13
N PHE A 7 8.04 -0.21 5.33
CA PHE A 7 8.87 -0.25 6.53
C PHE A 7 9.82 -1.45 6.50
N ASP A 8 11.01 -1.27 7.05
CA ASP A 8 11.92 -2.38 7.32
C ASP A 8 11.46 -3.15 8.56
N LEU A 9 10.74 -4.25 8.34
CA LEU A 9 10.22 -5.10 9.42
C LEU A 9 11.24 -6.15 9.88
N GLU A 10 12.34 -6.34 9.16
CA GLU A 10 13.40 -7.30 9.51
C GLU A 10 14.35 -6.71 10.54
N ASN A 11 14.73 -5.44 10.38
CA ASN A 11 15.70 -4.75 11.25
C ASN A 11 15.04 -3.89 12.32
N THR A 12 14.01 -4.43 12.99
CA THR A 12 13.28 -3.70 14.03
C THR A 12 13.96 -3.76 15.40
N ILE A 13 13.95 -2.64 16.12
CA ILE A 13 14.34 -2.60 17.53
C ILE A 13 13.17 -3.04 18.42
N ASN A 14 13.49 -3.62 19.58
CA ASN A 14 12.46 -3.97 20.55
C ASN A 14 11.75 -2.70 21.05
N PHE A 15 10.42 -2.76 21.09
CA PHE A 15 9.61 -1.68 21.62
C PHE A 15 9.94 -1.42 23.09
N ASN A 16 10.13 -0.14 23.42
CA ASN A 16 10.34 0.34 24.77
C ASN A 16 9.25 1.36 25.11
N THR A 17 8.55 1.16 26.22
CA THR A 17 7.50 2.08 26.69
C THR A 17 8.01 3.49 26.98
N GLY A 18 9.31 3.64 27.27
CA GLY A 18 9.99 4.93 27.43
C GLY A 18 9.90 5.83 26.20
N TYR A 19 9.75 5.26 24.99
CA TYR A 19 9.55 6.07 23.78
C TYR A 19 8.21 6.82 23.76
N LEU A 20 7.23 6.36 24.53
CA LEU A 20 5.92 7.02 24.68
C LEU A 20 5.84 7.89 25.94
N SER A 21 6.91 7.99 26.74
CA SER A 21 6.90 8.75 27.98
C SER A 21 6.64 10.23 27.69
N GLY A 22 5.59 10.78 28.31
CA GLY A 22 5.17 12.17 28.11
C GLY A 22 4.31 12.41 26.87
N TYR A 23 3.98 11.37 26.09
CA TYR A 23 3.12 11.47 24.90
C TYR A 23 1.83 10.67 25.09
N ALA A 24 0.72 11.18 24.55
CA ALA A 24 -0.50 10.40 24.40
C ALA A 24 -0.32 9.44 23.22
N SER A 25 -0.64 8.16 23.43
CA SER A 25 -0.67 7.15 22.37
C SER A 25 -2.11 6.75 22.09
N GLU A 26 -2.43 6.51 20.82
CA GLU A 26 -3.66 5.85 20.46
C GLU A 26 -3.65 4.39 20.96
N ILE A 27 -4.82 3.89 21.31
CA ILE A 27 -5.05 2.45 21.49
C ILE A 27 -5.18 1.78 20.12
N PHE A 28 -5.02 0.46 20.07
CA PHE A 28 -5.18 -0.31 18.84
C PHE A 28 -6.52 0.01 18.16
N GLN A 29 -6.46 0.54 16.93
CA GLN A 29 -7.64 0.82 16.12
C GLN A 29 -8.28 -0.46 15.55
N VAL A 30 -7.47 -1.51 15.37
CA VAL A 30 -7.91 -2.82 14.87
C VAL A 30 -7.82 -3.83 16.01
N PRO A 31 -8.89 -4.59 16.30
CA PRO A 31 -8.85 -5.68 17.26
C PRO A 31 -7.83 -6.76 16.87
N MET A 32 -7.14 -7.32 17.87
CA MET A 32 -6.12 -8.35 17.64
C MET A 32 -6.61 -9.58 16.84
N PRO A 33 -7.82 -10.14 17.10
CA PRO A 33 -8.30 -11.28 16.30
C PRO A 33 -8.45 -10.96 14.82
N ASP A 34 -8.92 -9.76 14.49
CA ASP A 34 -9.13 -9.33 13.10
C ASP A 34 -7.78 -9.10 12.41
N GLY A 35 -6.84 -8.44 13.09
CA GLY A 35 -5.49 -8.25 12.59
C GLY A 35 -4.73 -9.57 12.39
N TYR A 36 -5.01 -10.58 13.22
CA TYR A 36 -4.43 -11.92 13.09
C TYR A 36 -4.93 -12.66 11.84
N VAL A 37 -6.23 -12.61 11.58
CA VAL A 37 -6.82 -13.19 10.35
C VAL A 37 -6.25 -12.48 9.12
N GLU A 38 -6.22 -11.15 9.13
CA GLU A 38 -5.65 -10.36 8.04
C GLU A 38 -4.17 -10.70 7.80
N ALA A 39 -3.36 -10.83 8.88
CA ALA A 39 -1.96 -11.20 8.76
C ALA A 39 -1.78 -12.58 8.12
N LYS A 40 -2.64 -13.57 8.46
CA LYS A 40 -2.60 -14.89 7.85
C LYS A 40 -2.94 -14.83 6.37
N GLU A 41 -3.99 -14.11 5.97
CA GLU A 41 -4.30 -13.94 4.55
C GLU A 41 -3.12 -13.34 3.77
N VAL A 42 -2.44 -12.32 4.31
CA VAL A 42 -1.25 -11.74 3.68
C VAL A 42 -0.12 -12.78 3.56
N MET A 43 0.17 -13.53 4.62
CA MET A 43 1.21 -14.56 4.60
C MET A 43 0.88 -15.72 3.65
N GLU A 44 -0.38 -16.14 3.58
CA GLU A 44 -0.85 -17.20 2.68
C GLU A 44 -0.70 -16.79 1.21
N ASN A 45 -1.05 -15.56 0.86
CA ASN A 45 -0.86 -15.02 -0.49
C ASN A 45 0.63 -14.96 -0.88
N GLU A 46 1.50 -14.55 0.04
CA GLU A 46 2.96 -14.54 -0.19
C GLU A 46 3.51 -15.97 -0.37
N LEU A 47 3.04 -16.93 0.45
CA LEU A 47 3.40 -18.34 0.32
C LEU A 47 2.96 -18.92 -1.03
N GLU A 48 1.75 -18.58 -1.49
CA GLU A 48 1.27 -18.98 -2.82
C GLU A 48 2.19 -18.45 -3.91
N GLY A 49 2.51 -17.14 -3.88
CA GLY A 49 3.42 -16.52 -4.83
C GLY A 49 4.82 -17.15 -4.83
N MET A 50 5.34 -17.52 -3.66
CA MET A 50 6.62 -18.24 -3.55
C MET A 50 6.56 -19.64 -4.17
N VAL A 51 5.47 -20.39 -3.93
CA VAL A 51 5.27 -21.72 -4.52
C VAL A 51 5.14 -21.62 -6.04
N GLU A 52 4.33 -20.68 -6.55
CA GLU A 52 4.19 -20.44 -7.98
C GLU A 52 5.53 -20.09 -8.63
N SER A 53 6.27 -19.17 -8.01
CA SER A 53 7.59 -18.75 -8.47
C SER A 53 8.57 -19.93 -8.55
N ASP A 54 8.65 -20.80 -7.54
CA ASP A 54 9.56 -21.96 -7.58
C ASP A 54 9.23 -22.94 -8.72
N VAL A 55 7.94 -23.19 -8.98
CA VAL A 55 7.51 -24.04 -10.09
C VAL A 55 7.87 -23.39 -11.42
N LEU A 56 7.63 -22.08 -11.57
CA LEU A 56 7.93 -21.33 -12.79
C LEU A 56 9.42 -21.26 -13.13
N ARG A 57 10.31 -21.50 -12.16
CA ARG A 57 11.76 -21.62 -12.44
C ARG A 57 12.11 -22.83 -13.31
N ARG A 58 11.26 -23.85 -13.32
CA ARG A 58 11.48 -25.12 -14.05
C ARG A 58 10.45 -25.38 -15.15
N TYR A 59 9.28 -24.74 -15.08
CA TYR A 59 8.14 -24.99 -15.96
C TYR A 59 7.50 -23.68 -16.42
N ASP A 60 6.83 -23.72 -17.57
CA ASP A 60 6.26 -22.48 -18.15
C ASP A 60 4.89 -22.08 -17.58
N ARG A 61 4.22 -22.96 -16.82
CA ARG A 61 2.84 -22.75 -16.35
C ARG A 61 2.60 -23.38 -14.99
N VAL A 62 1.85 -22.66 -14.15
CA VAL A 62 1.30 -23.14 -12.87
C VAL A 62 -0.22 -23.14 -12.96
N LYS A 63 -0.86 -24.17 -12.40
CA LYS A 63 -2.32 -24.28 -12.27
C LYS A 63 -2.68 -25.07 -11.02
N ASN A 64 -3.81 -24.71 -10.40
CA ASN A 64 -4.39 -25.43 -9.27
C ASN A 64 -3.41 -25.62 -8.09
N VAL A 65 -2.78 -24.52 -7.64
CA VAL A 65 -1.95 -24.56 -6.43
C VAL A 65 -2.84 -24.97 -5.26
N SER A 66 -2.38 -25.95 -4.50
CA SER A 66 -3.04 -26.41 -3.28
C SER A 66 -1.99 -26.49 -2.20
N MET A 67 -2.24 -25.78 -1.09
CA MET A 67 -1.31 -25.69 0.03
C MET A 67 -2.03 -26.10 1.31
N ASN A 68 -1.29 -26.74 2.22
CA ASN A 68 -1.74 -26.98 3.58
C ASN A 68 -0.73 -26.35 4.51
N ILE A 69 -1.16 -25.33 5.25
CA ILE A 69 -0.28 -24.46 6.02
C ILE A 69 -0.52 -24.74 7.51
N TYR A 70 0.56 -25.06 8.20
CA TYR A 70 0.55 -25.30 9.64
C TYR A 70 1.29 -24.15 10.33
N TRP A 71 0.60 -23.50 11.25
CA TRP A 71 1.14 -22.38 12.03
C TRP A 71 1.55 -22.87 13.41
N SER A 72 2.74 -22.48 13.87
CA SER A 72 3.27 -22.82 15.20
C SER A 72 4.09 -21.66 15.74
N ASP A 73 4.25 -21.61 17.07
CA ASP A 73 5.04 -20.57 17.77
C ASP A 73 4.63 -19.15 17.37
N GLU A 74 3.33 -18.89 17.33
CA GLU A 74 2.79 -17.60 16.90
C GLU A 74 2.85 -16.58 18.03
N PHE A 75 3.59 -15.49 17.83
CA PHE A 75 3.70 -14.39 18.79
C PHE A 75 3.47 -13.05 18.11
N TYR A 76 2.96 -12.08 18.89
CA TYR A 76 2.82 -10.70 18.45
C TYR A 76 3.95 -9.85 19.03
N ARG A 77 4.43 -8.89 18.25
CA ARG A 77 5.37 -7.87 18.70
C ARG A 77 4.78 -6.51 18.43
N LEU A 78 4.83 -5.64 19.44
CA LEU A 78 4.55 -4.22 19.22
C LEU A 78 5.77 -3.59 18.54
N LEU A 79 5.53 -2.88 17.44
CA LEU A 79 6.56 -2.16 16.69
C LEU A 79 6.31 -0.66 16.79
N MET A 80 7.39 0.12 16.86
CA MET A 80 7.33 1.58 16.77
C MET A 80 7.86 2.00 15.40
N LEU A 81 6.94 2.42 14.53
CA LEU A 81 7.27 2.83 13.17
C LEU A 81 7.29 4.36 13.07
N PRO A 82 8.34 4.97 12.49
CA PRO A 82 8.41 6.42 12.37
C PRO A 82 7.51 6.91 11.24
N VAL A 83 6.52 7.74 11.57
CA VAL A 83 5.60 8.33 10.60
C VAL A 83 5.47 9.82 10.87
N TYR A 84 5.65 10.63 9.82
CA TYR A 84 5.29 12.05 9.87
C TYR A 84 3.90 12.23 9.27
N SER A 85 3.01 12.90 10.00
CA SER A 85 1.69 13.28 9.51
C SER A 85 1.57 14.79 9.47
N THR A 86 1.10 15.32 8.34
CA THR A 86 0.78 16.74 8.18
C THR A 86 -0.54 16.90 7.45
N SER A 87 -1.22 18.01 7.71
CA SER A 87 -2.46 18.36 7.04
C SER A 87 -2.41 19.81 6.59
N TYR A 88 -2.84 20.07 5.36
CA TYR A 88 -2.94 21.43 4.81
C TYR A 88 -4.32 21.67 4.21
N SER A 89 -4.78 22.91 4.27
CA SER A 89 -6.07 23.32 3.71
C SER A 89 -5.88 24.04 2.38
N PHE A 90 -6.62 23.62 1.36
CA PHE A 90 -6.63 24.25 0.05
C PHE A 90 -8.07 24.32 -0.49
N ASN A 91 -8.52 25.51 -0.91
CA ASN A 91 -9.89 25.77 -1.38
C ASN A 91 -10.98 25.20 -0.46
N GLY A 92 -10.81 25.36 0.86
CA GLY A 92 -11.77 24.89 1.86
C GLY A 92 -11.81 23.38 2.09
N LYS A 93 -10.91 22.61 1.46
CA LYS A 93 -10.74 21.17 1.68
C LYS A 93 -9.42 20.90 2.40
N SER A 94 -9.45 20.02 3.39
CA SER A 94 -8.25 19.56 4.10
C SER A 94 -7.67 18.34 3.39
N TYR A 95 -6.36 18.36 3.22
CA TYR A 95 -5.58 17.29 2.59
C TYR A 95 -4.59 16.75 3.62
N GLN A 96 -4.67 15.46 3.90
CA GLN A 96 -3.74 14.76 4.79
C GLN A 96 -2.62 14.13 3.97
N VAL A 97 -1.40 14.30 4.47
CA VAL A 97 -0.19 13.70 3.93
C VAL A 97 0.51 12.93 5.03
N LEU A 98 0.86 11.69 4.72
CA LEU A 98 1.62 10.79 5.57
C LEU A 98 2.96 10.52 4.87
N ILE A 99 4.03 10.51 5.66
CA ILE A 99 5.39 10.27 5.16
C ILE A 99 6.01 9.17 6.00
N ASN A 100 6.53 8.14 5.34
CA ASN A 100 7.31 7.10 5.97
C ASN A 100 8.64 7.72 6.43
N GLY A 101 8.92 7.66 7.73
CA GLY A 101 10.09 8.29 8.33
C GLY A 101 11.41 7.58 8.06
N GLU A 102 11.39 6.35 7.55
CA GLU A 102 12.59 5.56 7.23
C GLU A 102 13.09 5.87 5.82
N ASN A 103 12.19 5.85 4.84
CA ASN A 103 12.53 5.93 3.41
C ASN A 103 12.01 7.19 2.69
N GLY A 104 11.20 8.01 3.36
CA GLY A 104 10.64 9.23 2.79
C GLY A 104 9.48 9.03 1.80
N THR A 105 8.92 7.82 1.72
CA THR A 105 7.74 7.55 0.88
C THR A 105 6.57 8.41 1.33
N VAL A 106 6.00 9.17 0.40
CA VAL A 106 4.90 10.10 0.66
C VAL A 106 3.59 9.49 0.15
N VAL A 107 2.59 9.43 1.03
CA VAL A 107 1.23 9.00 0.70
C VAL A 107 0.25 10.03 1.19
N GLY A 108 -0.56 10.55 0.28
CA GLY A 108 -1.56 11.55 0.63
C GLY A 108 -2.33 12.02 -0.58
N GLU A 109 -3.40 12.75 -0.32
CA GLU A 109 -4.17 13.39 -1.38
C GLU A 109 -3.59 14.75 -1.73
N TYR A 110 -3.82 15.17 -2.98
CA TYR A 110 -3.41 16.48 -3.47
C TYR A 110 -4.53 17.11 -4.30
N PRO A 111 -4.60 18.45 -4.36
CA PRO A 111 -5.61 19.15 -5.15
C PRO A 111 -5.39 18.89 -6.65
N LYS A 112 -6.38 18.29 -7.29
CA LYS A 112 -6.38 18.06 -8.74
C LYS A 112 -6.90 19.30 -9.48
N SER A 113 -6.19 19.73 -10.51
CA SER A 113 -6.62 20.86 -11.34
C SER A 113 -7.62 20.39 -12.40
N VAL A 114 -8.87 20.81 -12.27
CA VAL A 114 -9.95 20.49 -13.22
C VAL A 114 -9.57 20.93 -14.64
N ILE A 115 -9.06 22.15 -14.80
CA ILE A 115 -8.69 22.71 -16.11
C ILE A 115 -7.64 21.83 -16.81
N LYS A 116 -6.58 21.40 -16.10
CA LYS A 116 -5.53 20.55 -16.68
C LYS A 116 -6.08 19.19 -17.11
N ILE A 117 -6.96 18.60 -16.30
CA ILE A 117 -7.59 17.31 -16.61
C ILE A 117 -8.52 17.44 -17.82
N THR A 118 -9.39 18.46 -17.85
CA THR A 118 -10.30 18.71 -18.97
C THR A 118 -9.55 18.93 -20.28
N LEU A 119 -8.46 19.72 -20.25
CA LEU A 119 -7.66 19.98 -21.44
C LEU A 119 -6.94 18.73 -21.94
N ALA A 120 -6.43 17.88 -21.04
CA ALA A 120 -5.84 16.59 -21.40
C ALA A 120 -6.86 15.65 -22.06
N ILE A 121 -8.10 15.60 -21.55
CA ILE A 121 -9.19 14.81 -22.14
C ILE A 121 -9.54 15.32 -23.54
N ILE A 122 -9.70 16.63 -23.72
CA ILE A 122 -10.00 17.24 -25.03
C ILE A 122 -8.89 16.91 -26.05
N ALA A 123 -7.62 17.05 -25.64
CA ALA A 123 -6.50 16.71 -26.51
C ALA A 123 -6.51 15.23 -26.94
N ALA A 124 -6.78 14.31 -26.00
CA ALA A 124 -6.90 12.89 -26.32
C ALA A 124 -8.04 12.61 -27.32
N ILE A 125 -9.20 13.25 -27.15
CA ILE A 125 -10.34 13.12 -28.08
C ILE A 125 -9.95 13.62 -29.48
N ILE A 126 -9.30 14.78 -29.59
CA ILE A 126 -8.86 15.33 -30.88
C ILE A 126 -7.92 14.36 -31.60
N VAL A 127 -6.95 13.78 -30.89
CA VAL A 127 -6.02 12.79 -31.46
C VAL A 127 -6.78 11.57 -31.96
N ILE A 128 -7.72 11.03 -31.18
CA ILE A 128 -8.55 9.89 -31.60
C ILE A 128 -9.37 10.23 -32.84
N CYS A 129 -9.99 11.42 -32.89
CA CYS A 129 -10.74 11.86 -34.06
C CYS A 129 -9.85 11.96 -35.31
N ILE A 130 -8.65 12.53 -35.19
CA ILE A 130 -7.70 12.62 -36.31
C ILE A 130 -7.30 11.22 -36.79
N LEU A 131 -6.97 10.31 -35.87
CA LEU A 131 -6.62 8.93 -36.22
C LEU A 131 -7.79 8.21 -36.90
N TYR A 132 -9.01 8.36 -36.38
CA TYR A 132 -10.19 7.79 -37.00
C TYR A 132 -10.38 8.32 -38.43
N PHE A 133 -10.24 9.63 -38.63
CA PHE A 133 -10.31 10.25 -39.95
C PHE A 133 -9.20 9.80 -40.90
N LEU A 134 -8.02 9.45 -40.40
CA LEU A 134 -6.90 8.98 -41.23
C LEU A 134 -6.98 7.50 -41.58
N PHE A 135 -7.55 6.65 -40.72
CA PHE A 135 -7.51 5.18 -40.89
C PHE A 135 -8.85 4.54 -41.25
N PHE A 136 -9.98 5.17 -40.94
CA PHE A 136 -11.32 4.60 -41.14
C PHE A 136 -12.18 5.39 -42.11
N LYS A 137 -11.65 6.47 -42.69
CA LYS A 137 -12.30 7.26 -43.73
C LYS A 137 -11.58 7.09 -45.07
N ASP A 138 -11.29 5.84 -45.40
CA ASP A 138 -11.14 5.31 -46.76
C ASP A 138 -12.28 4.30 -46.98
#